data_AF-A0A316TSB0-F1
#
_entry.id   AF-A0A316TSB0-F1
#
_cell.length_a   1.000
_cell.length_b   1.000
_cell.length_c   1.000
_cell.angle_alpha   90.00
_cell.angle_beta   90.00
_cell.angle_gamma   90.00
#
_symmetry.space_group_name_H-M   'P 1'
#
loop_
_entity.id
_entity.type
_entity.pdbx_description
1 polymer ?
#
loop_
_entity_poly.entity_id
_entity_poly.type
_entity_poly.pdbx_seq_one_letter_code
_entity_poly.pdbx_strand_id
1 'polypeptide(L)'
;MNLPLKKTALQIIEFGNLPEDQFYCLINLNISPDGMNIEKLRLTDPRNFDLQFRESGCLLMLTEDEIEELIRRKEIDRDSIHESLYKLARQEGVI
;
A
#
# COMPACT_ATOMS: atom_id res chain seq x y z
N MET A 1 -13.40 -2.54 10.09
CA MET A 1 -13.51 -1.07 10.24
C MET A 1 -14.56 -0.63 9.22
N ASN A 2 -14.82 0.65 8.96
CA ASN A 2 -15.57 1.00 7.74
C ASN A 2 -14.92 2.24 7.13
N LEU A 3 -13.81 2.02 6.43
CA LEU A 3 -13.07 3.09 5.75
C LEU A 3 -13.60 3.22 4.32
N PRO A 4 -14.11 4.39 3.88
CA PRO A 4 -14.56 4.58 2.51
C PRO A 4 -13.37 4.78 1.56
N LEU A 5 -13.51 4.38 0.29
CA LEU A 5 -12.47 4.48 -0.74
C LEU A 5 -11.83 5.87 -0.83
N LYS A 6 -12.64 6.95 -0.78
CA LYS A 6 -12.17 8.35 -0.82
C LYS A 6 -11.31 8.77 0.39
N LYS A 7 -11.25 7.94 1.43
CA LYS A 7 -10.38 8.11 2.60
C LYS A 7 -9.18 7.17 2.52
N THR A 8 -8.92 6.62 1.35
CA THR A 8 -7.71 5.89 1.03
C THR A 8 -7.01 6.50 -0.18
N ALA A 9 -5.71 6.25 -0.30
CA ALA A 9 -4.95 6.56 -1.50
C ALA A 9 -4.04 5.38 -1.85
N LEU A 10 -3.70 5.26 -3.13
CA LEU A 10 -2.58 4.43 -3.57
C LEU A 10 -1.31 5.29 -3.54
N GLN A 11 -0.27 4.79 -2.87
CA GLN A 11 1.06 5.37 -2.90
C GLN A 11 2.06 4.30 -3.33
N ILE A 12 2.83 4.59 -4.38
CA ILE A 12 3.90 3.72 -4.86
C ILE A 12 5.20 4.23 -4.24
N ILE A 13 5.96 3.33 -3.64
CA ILE A 13 7.19 3.65 -2.91
C ILE A 13 8.32 2.83 -3.48
N GLU A 14 9.35 3.50 -3.95
CA GLU A 14 10.56 2.88 -4.47
C GLU A 14 11.69 3.10 -3.45
N PHE A 15 12.32 2.03 -2.97
CA PHE A 15 13.49 2.11 -2.08
C PHE A 15 14.82 1.98 -2.82
N GLY A 16 14.80 1.39 -4.01
CA GLY A 16 15.96 1.11 -4.86
C GLY A 16 15.61 1.20 -6.34
N ASN A 17 16.35 0.47 -7.18
CA ASN A 17 16.23 0.53 -8.64
C ASN A 17 15.71 -0.77 -9.25
N LEU A 18 15.49 -1.82 -8.43
CA LEU A 18 14.96 -3.08 -8.89
C LEU A 18 13.43 -3.11 -8.72
N PRO A 19 12.68 -3.83 -9.57
CA PRO A 19 11.22 -3.99 -9.42
C PRO A 19 10.80 -4.51 -8.03
N GLU A 20 11.62 -5.36 -7.42
CA GLU A 20 11.44 -5.86 -6.05
C GLU A 20 11.55 -4.78 -4.97
N ASP A 21 12.12 -3.61 -5.30
CA ASP A 21 12.21 -2.45 -4.41
C ASP A 21 10.98 -1.51 -4.53
N GLN A 22 9.99 -1.86 -5.37
CA GLN A 22 8.78 -1.08 -5.59
C GLN A 22 7.58 -1.68 -4.81
N PHE A 23 6.97 -0.85 -3.96
CA PHE A 23 5.88 -1.22 -3.09
C PHE A 23 4.62 -0.41 -3.39
N TYR A 24 3.51 -1.10 -3.61
CA TYR A 24 2.17 -0.54 -3.78
C TYR A 24 1.46 -0.54 -2.44
N CYS A 25 1.26 0.65 -1.87
CA CYS A 25 0.69 0.82 -0.55
C CYS A 25 -0.71 1.44 -0.61
N LEU A 26 -1.69 0.79 0.01
CA LEU A 26 -3.01 1.36 0.28
C LEU A 26 -2.97 2.14 1.59
N ILE A 27 -3.11 3.45 1.54
CA ILE A 27 -2.92 4.35 2.70
C ILE A 27 -4.25 4.80 3.26
N ASN A 28 -4.39 4.86 4.58
CA ASN A 28 -5.50 5.47 5.29
C ASN A 28 -5.27 6.98 5.46
N LEU A 29 -6.01 7.80 4.72
CA LEU A 29 -5.89 9.25 4.74
C LEU A 29 -6.40 9.91 6.03
N ASN A 30 -7.07 9.17 6.92
CA ASN A 30 -7.38 9.69 8.25
C ASN A 30 -6.18 9.63 9.20
N ILE A 31 -5.19 8.77 8.91
CA ILE A 31 -3.93 8.65 9.66
C ILE A 31 -2.84 9.49 8.98
N SER A 32 -2.75 9.38 7.66
CA SER A 32 -1.76 10.08 6.83
C SER A 32 -2.45 10.87 5.71
N PRO A 33 -2.96 12.08 6.01
CA PRO A 33 -3.75 12.88 5.07
C PRO A 33 -3.02 13.22 3.77
N ASP A 34 -1.70 13.35 3.84
CA ASP A 34 -0.83 13.70 2.72
C ASP A 34 -0.04 12.49 2.18
N GLY A 35 -0.45 11.27 2.57
CA GLY A 35 0.31 10.05 2.32
C GLY A 35 1.43 9.81 3.35
N MET A 36 2.16 8.72 3.19
CA MET A 36 3.28 8.37 4.07
C MET A 36 4.50 9.22 3.77
N ASN A 37 5.19 9.64 4.83
CA ASN A 37 6.44 10.39 4.72
C ASN A 37 7.61 9.43 4.45
N ILE A 38 7.95 9.27 3.17
CA ILE A 38 8.97 8.32 2.72
C ILE A 38 10.37 8.67 3.24
N GLU A 39 10.70 9.95 3.38
CA GLU A 39 12.00 10.38 3.91
C GLU A 39 12.18 9.90 5.36
N LYS A 40 11.13 10.00 6.19
CA LYS A 40 11.15 9.46 7.55
C LYS A 40 11.26 7.95 7.57
N LEU A 41 10.53 7.25 6.70
CA LEU A 41 10.60 5.79 6.60
C LEU A 41 12.00 5.31 6.22
N ARG A 42 12.66 5.97 5.26
CA ARG A 42 14.04 5.67 4.84
C ARG A 42 15.07 5.83 5.96
N LEU A 43 14.81 6.69 6.93
CA LEU A 43 15.68 6.90 8.10
C LEU A 43 15.40 5.91 9.24
N THR A 44 14.35 5.09 9.11
CA THR A 44 13.94 4.20 10.19
C THR A 44 14.71 2.87 10.13
N ASP A 45 14.91 2.25 11.28
CA ASP A 45 15.51 0.92 11.37
C ASP A 45 14.70 -0.09 10.54
N PRO A 46 15.32 -0.77 9.55
CA PRO A 46 14.63 -1.72 8.67
C PRO A 46 13.90 -2.84 9.42
N ARG A 47 14.37 -3.18 10.64
CA ARG A 47 13.73 -4.19 11.50
C ARG A 47 12.34 -3.77 11.99
N ASN A 48 11.99 -2.49 11.84
CA ASN A 48 10.73 -1.91 12.29
C ASN A 48 9.85 -1.39 11.14
N PHE A 49 10.19 -1.67 9.88
CA PHE A 49 9.42 -1.15 8.73
C PHE A 49 7.95 -1.53 8.79
N ASP A 50 7.61 -2.79 9.08
CA ASP A 50 6.20 -3.21 9.18
C ASP A 50 5.40 -2.37 10.20
N LEU A 51 6.00 -2.12 11.37
CA LEU A 51 5.37 -1.30 12.41
C LEU A 51 5.21 0.14 11.94
N GLN A 52 6.25 0.72 11.35
CA GLN A 52 6.26 2.11 10.92
C GLN A 52 5.31 2.38 9.75
N PHE A 53 5.21 1.45 8.81
CA PHE A 53 4.22 1.52 7.73
C PHE A 53 2.82 1.49 8.31
N ARG A 54 2.54 0.59 9.25
CA ARG A 54 1.24 0.52 9.92
C ARG A 54 0.90 1.79 10.71
N GLU A 55 1.86 2.31 11.48
CA GLU A 55 1.72 3.57 12.22
C GLU A 55 1.54 4.77 11.28
N SER A 56 2.16 4.72 10.11
CA SER A 56 2.00 5.70 9.02
C SER A 56 0.73 5.46 8.20
N GLY A 57 -0.16 4.57 8.64
CA GLY A 57 -1.47 4.36 8.03
C GLY A 57 -1.47 3.48 6.78
N CYS A 58 -0.39 2.74 6.49
CA CYS A 58 -0.42 1.68 5.49
C CYS A 58 -1.38 0.57 5.94
N LEU A 59 -2.37 0.28 5.11
CA LEU A 59 -3.38 -0.77 5.33
C LEU A 59 -2.96 -2.08 4.67
N LEU A 60 -2.45 -1.98 3.45
CA LEU A 60 -1.99 -3.10 2.64
C LEU A 60 -0.75 -2.64 1.87
N MET A 61 0.25 -3.49 1.81
CA MET A 61 1.49 -3.28 1.07
C MET A 61 1.74 -4.53 0.25
N LEU A 62 2.00 -4.35 -1.05
CA LEU A 62 2.35 -5.42 -1.97
C LEU A 62 3.56 -5.01 -2.81
N THR A 63 4.42 -5.95 -3.15
CA THR A 63 5.52 -5.72 -4.11
C THR A 63 4.99 -5.66 -5.54
N GLU A 64 5.81 -5.20 -6.48
CA GLU A 64 5.46 -5.21 -7.90
C GLU A 64 5.17 -6.63 -8.41
N ASP A 65 5.95 -7.63 -7.98
CA ASP A 65 5.74 -9.04 -8.37
C ASP A 65 4.37 -9.57 -7.89
N GLU A 66 3.98 -9.24 -6.66
CA GLU A 66 2.67 -9.63 -6.11
C GLU A 66 1.52 -8.95 -6.88
N ILE A 67 1.66 -7.67 -7.21
CA ILE A 67 0.68 -6.94 -8.02
C ILE A 67 0.54 -7.55 -9.41
N GLU A 68 1.65 -7.84 -10.08
CA GLU A 68 1.65 -8.47 -11.41
C GLU A 68 1.03 -9.85 -11.39
N GLU A 69 1.26 -10.64 -10.34
CA GLU A 69 0.60 -11.92 -10.16
C GLU A 69 -0.92 -11.77 -9.98
N LEU A 70 -1.36 -10.86 -9.13
CA LEU A 70 -2.78 -10.59 -8.91
C LEU A 70 -3.47 -10.04 -10.17
N ILE A 71 -2.79 -9.23 -10.97
CA ILE A 71 -3.27 -8.78 -12.29
C ILE A 71 -3.42 -9.96 -13.24
N ARG A 72 -2.44 -10.87 -13.32
CA ARG A 72 -2.52 -12.08 -14.15
C ARG A 72 -3.69 -12.97 -13.75
N ARG A 73 -3.98 -13.06 -12.46
CA ARG A 73 -5.13 -13.79 -11.91
C ARG A 73 -6.46 -13.05 -12.07
N LYS A 74 -6.46 -11.80 -12.56
CA LYS A 74 -7.62 -10.91 -12.70
C LYS A 74 -8.26 -10.52 -11.37
N GLU A 75 -7.48 -10.54 -10.29
CA GLU A 75 -7.88 -10.09 -8.96
C GLU A 75 -7.66 -8.58 -8.80
N ILE A 76 -6.69 -8.03 -9.54
CA ILE A 76 -6.42 -6.58 -9.64
C ILE A 76 -6.59 -6.12 -11.09
N ASP A 77 -7.26 -4.99 -11.27
CA ASP A 77 -7.29 -4.27 -12.54
C ASP A 77 -6.12 -3.28 -12.62
N ARG A 78 -5.29 -3.41 -13.66
CA ARG A 78 -4.13 -2.55 -13.91
C ARG A 78 -4.53 -1.08 -14.09
N ASP A 79 -5.68 -0.82 -14.69
CA ASP A 79 -6.16 0.55 -14.93
C ASP A 79 -6.86 1.14 -13.69
N SER A 80 -7.05 0.34 -12.63
CA SER A 80 -7.78 0.71 -11.41
C SER A 80 -7.19 0.04 -10.16
N ILE A 81 -5.86 0.10 -10.01
CA ILE A 81 -5.13 -0.55 -8.91
C ILE A 81 -5.64 -0.08 -7.54
N HIS A 82 -5.84 1.23 -7.36
CA HIS A 82 -6.34 1.78 -6.09
C HIS A 82 -7.67 1.15 -5.65
N GLU A 83 -8.65 1.10 -6.56
CA GLU A 83 -9.96 0.51 -6.27
C GLU A 83 -9.87 -1.00 -6.03
N SER A 84 -9.01 -1.69 -6.78
CA SER A 84 -8.79 -3.12 -6.66
C SER A 84 -8.18 -3.48 -5.31
N LEU A 85 -7.13 -2.76 -4.88
CA LEU A 85 -6.52 -2.95 -3.57
C LEU A 85 -7.47 -2.62 -2.43
N TYR A 86 -8.30 -1.59 -2.58
CA TYR A 86 -9.35 -1.30 -1.61
C TYR A 86 -10.37 -2.43 -1.47
N LYS A 87 -10.81 -3.03 -2.59
CA LYS A 87 -11.72 -4.19 -2.57
C LYS A 87 -11.05 -5.40 -1.92
N LEU A 88 -9.79 -5.67 -2.27
CA LEU A 88 -9.00 -6.75 -1.67
C LEU A 88 -8.86 -6.56 -0.16
N ALA A 89 -8.48 -5.36 0.30
CA ALA A 89 -8.37 -5.04 1.73
C ALA A 89 -9.71 -5.22 2.48
N ARG A 90 -10.85 -4.96 1.82
CA ARG A 90 -12.17 -5.28 2.40
C ARG A 90 -12.46 -6.77 2.46
N GLN A 91 -12.13 -7.52 1.40
CA GLN A 91 -12.34 -8.96 1.34
C GLN A 91 -11.54 -9.70 2.42
N GLU A 92 -10.29 -9.28 2.65
CA GLU A 92 -9.39 -9.82 3.66
C GLU A 92 -9.67 -9.30 5.09
N GLY A 93 -10.67 -8.44 5.26
CA GLY A 93 -11.05 -7.90 6.57
C GLY A 93 -10.06 -6.91 7.19
N VAL A 94 -9.14 -6.37 6.39
CA VAL A 94 -8.20 -5.31 6.80
C VAL A 94 -8.95 -4.01 7.11
N ILE A 95 -9.97 -3.68 6.30
CA ILE A 95 -10.80 -2.48 6.46
C ILE A 95 -12.29 -2.76 6.52
#